data_AF-A0A1C9U525-F1
#
_entry.id   AF-A0A1C9U525-F1
#
_cell.length_a   1.000
_cell.length_b   1.000
_cell.length_c   1.000
_cell.angle_alpha   90.00
_cell.angle_beta   90.00
_cell.angle_gamma   90.00
#
_symmetry.space_group_name_H-M   'P 1'
#
loop_
_entity.id
_entity.type
_entity.pdbx_description
1 polymer ?
#
loop_
_entity_poly.entity_id
_entity_poly.type
_entity_poly.pdbx_seq_one_letter_code
_entity_poly.pdbx_strand_id
1 'polypeptide(L)'
;MERLTERRLLGGPVMAASWVMGGIGAVMIAWSLFFVPTASASHQGHASRADAEVHATVGHGYSIPGASFQIFLGQGKGETEGSALTQTDADAAVKTVMDAFALMLQHRADYPRFDESLKKEALAQVVIEPTVVNEEGKVFPFLVARTKEPGRVTLLISAALLKDKGYVHHPDMLAPVLAREFQWVVSKADTAPKPKIVSVERDLPMAPIRTDQDIKSLPADERARLLQRLFDTYLRTVDDQKSLDGQSYYEVGSQALVTPTHQDSTAKLYEIRIREALQKIVREPFFWEQRPKAVRSLLNGKVWNVAFVKIDQRDWATRTRVLPESRAVVVGEHGQRIQPAAILVNVYRTAAPDDPFYSDTQGLPMGALSADQLARVIASEIQLNIQEKSMTGHTAQDELTAPNKD
;
A
#
# COMPACT_ATOMS: atom_id res chain seq x y z
N MET A 1 82.12 -10.86 -35.83
CA MET A 1 82.68 -11.89 -34.93
C MET A 1 81.59 -12.20 -33.91
N GLU A 2 80.57 -12.96 -34.29
CA GLU A 2 80.48 -14.43 -34.36
C GLU A 2 80.59 -15.16 -33.00
N ARG A 3 79.68 -16.16 -32.86
CA ARG A 3 79.52 -17.21 -31.84
C ARG A 3 78.65 -16.82 -30.63
N LEU A 4 77.37 -17.19 -30.50
CA LEU A 4 76.61 -18.39 -30.93
C LEU A 4 77.07 -19.67 -30.23
N THR A 5 76.23 -20.21 -29.32
CA THR A 5 75.76 -21.62 -29.18
C THR A 5 75.25 -21.85 -27.74
N GLU A 6 73.95 -22.06 -27.50
CA GLU A 6 73.10 -23.26 -27.73
C GLU A 6 73.44 -24.50 -26.88
N ARG A 7 72.46 -24.97 -26.10
CA ARG A 7 71.84 -26.32 -26.12
C ARG A 7 70.75 -26.40 -25.02
N ARG A 8 69.46 -26.61 -25.36
CA ARG A 8 68.75 -27.89 -25.69
C ARG A 8 68.79 -28.88 -24.50
N LEU A 9 67.77 -29.65 -24.11
CA LEU A 9 66.40 -29.92 -24.56
C LEU A 9 65.81 -31.01 -23.61
N LEU A 10 64.47 -31.14 -23.61
CA LEU A 10 63.67 -32.38 -23.50
C LEU A 10 63.40 -33.06 -22.13
N GLY A 11 62.10 -33.32 -21.91
CA GLY A 11 61.62 -34.54 -21.25
C GLY A 11 60.46 -34.34 -20.24
N GLY A 12 59.19 -34.52 -20.66
CA GLY A 12 58.08 -34.84 -19.74
C GLY A 12 58.10 -36.33 -19.33
N PRO A 13 56.99 -36.98 -18.89
CA PRO A 13 55.72 -36.48 -18.32
C PRO A 13 55.18 -37.34 -17.12
N VAL A 14 53.99 -36.97 -16.59
CA VAL A 14 52.95 -37.77 -15.84
C VAL A 14 53.28 -38.55 -14.54
N MET A 15 52.57 -38.21 -13.44
CA MET A 15 51.72 -39.06 -12.53
C MET A 15 51.59 -38.37 -11.15
N ALA A 16 50.40 -37.88 -10.76
CA ALA A 16 49.32 -38.61 -10.08
C ALA A 16 49.69 -39.08 -8.66
N ALA A 17 49.18 -38.37 -7.65
CA ALA A 17 48.89 -38.94 -6.33
C ALA A 17 47.75 -38.13 -5.67
N SER A 18 46.62 -38.79 -5.51
CA SER A 18 45.42 -38.32 -4.83
C SER A 18 45.64 -38.18 -3.33
N TRP A 19 45.04 -37.15 -2.73
CA TRP A 19 44.42 -37.28 -1.41
C TRP A 19 42.98 -36.79 -1.50
N VAL A 20 42.11 -37.62 -0.95
CA VAL A 20 40.66 -37.61 -0.99
C VAL A 20 40.15 -37.11 0.37
N MET A 21 38.99 -36.44 0.35
CA MET A 21 38.05 -36.17 1.44
C MET A 21 38.35 -35.00 2.40
N GLY A 22 37.49 -33.97 2.29
CA GLY A 22 37.25 -33.01 3.36
C GLY A 22 36.59 -31.73 2.84
N GLY A 23 35.29 -31.74 2.59
CA GLY A 23 34.55 -30.49 2.33
C GLY A 23 33.30 -30.64 1.48
N ILE A 24 32.29 -31.36 1.99
CA ILE A 24 30.91 -31.16 1.55
C ILE A 24 30.51 -29.77 2.07
N GLY A 25 30.37 -28.81 1.18
CA GLY A 25 29.88 -27.48 1.55
C GLY A 25 29.93 -26.52 0.38
N ALA A 26 28.78 -25.96 0.02
CA ALA A 26 28.59 -24.83 -0.88
C ALA A 26 28.54 -25.11 -2.39
N VAL A 27 27.55 -25.86 -2.87
CA VAL A 27 26.90 -25.59 -4.17
C VAL A 27 25.43 -26.05 -4.13
N MET A 28 24.54 -25.34 -3.43
CA MET A 28 23.07 -25.49 -3.55
C MET A 28 22.33 -24.27 -2.95
N ILE A 29 22.85 -23.04 -3.14
CA ILE A 29 22.13 -21.80 -2.79
C ILE A 29 22.43 -20.75 -3.87
N ALA A 30 21.91 -20.97 -5.07
CA ALA A 30 21.98 -19.95 -6.13
C ALA A 30 20.71 -19.86 -6.98
N TRP A 31 19.72 -20.72 -6.78
CA TRP A 31 18.57 -20.87 -7.70
C TRP A 31 17.19 -20.75 -7.01
N SER A 32 17.12 -20.04 -5.88
CA SER A 32 15.86 -19.75 -5.16
C SER A 32 15.53 -18.25 -5.03
N LEU A 33 16.24 -17.37 -5.75
CA LEU A 33 16.03 -15.91 -5.70
C LEU A 33 15.21 -15.32 -6.86
N PHE A 34 14.64 -16.14 -7.73
CA PHE A 34 13.80 -15.65 -8.83
C PHE A 34 12.44 -16.33 -8.81
N PHE A 35 11.60 -15.95 -7.84
CA PHE A 35 10.14 -15.86 -7.93
C PHE A 35 9.66 -15.33 -6.57
N VAL A 36 9.98 -14.08 -6.25
CA VAL A 36 9.15 -13.35 -5.29
C VAL A 36 7.89 -13.04 -6.08
N PRO A 37 6.72 -13.60 -5.73
CA PRO A 37 5.47 -13.16 -6.34
C PRO A 37 5.40 -11.67 -6.11
N THR A 38 5.13 -10.88 -7.15
CA THR A 38 4.72 -9.49 -6.98
C THR A 38 3.55 -9.49 -6.00
N ALA A 39 3.80 -9.09 -4.75
CA ALA A 39 2.76 -8.88 -3.76
C ALA A 39 1.97 -7.65 -4.23
N SER A 40 0.99 -7.87 -5.09
CA SER A 40 -0.03 -6.86 -5.36
C SER A 40 -0.91 -6.79 -4.12
N ALA A 41 -1.16 -5.58 -3.61
CA ALA A 41 -2.15 -5.34 -2.57
C ALA A 41 -3.43 -6.13 -2.89
N SER A 42 -3.86 -6.99 -1.98
CA SER A 42 -4.96 -7.94 -2.18
C SER A 42 -6.34 -7.27 -2.29
N HIS A 43 -6.44 -5.99 -1.94
CA HIS A 43 -7.64 -5.17 -2.11
C HIS A 43 -7.54 -4.32 -3.39
N GLN A 44 -8.38 -4.61 -4.38
CA GLN A 44 -8.25 -4.01 -5.71
C GLN A 44 -9.43 -3.14 -6.18
N GLY A 45 -10.55 -3.01 -5.44
CA GLY A 45 -11.76 -2.31 -5.94
C GLY A 45 -12.67 -1.61 -4.92
N HIS A 46 -13.48 -0.64 -5.39
CA HIS A 46 -14.49 0.08 -4.60
C HIS A 46 -15.73 0.45 -5.44
N ALA A 47 -16.93 0.45 -4.83
CA ALA A 47 -18.14 1.06 -5.39
C ALA A 47 -18.35 2.47 -4.82
N SER A 48 -18.85 3.39 -5.64
CA SER A 48 -19.05 4.81 -5.31
C SER A 48 -20.44 5.02 -4.68
N ARG A 49 -20.74 6.29 -4.34
CA ARG A 49 -21.94 6.72 -3.59
C ARG A 49 -23.18 6.88 -4.47
N ALA A 50 -23.26 6.22 -5.62
CA ALA A 50 -24.55 6.06 -6.27
C ALA A 50 -25.27 4.96 -5.49
N ASP A 51 -26.49 5.23 -5.04
CA ASP A 51 -27.38 4.28 -4.34
C ASP A 51 -27.12 2.86 -4.83
N ALA A 52 -26.36 2.08 -4.06
CA ALA A 52 -26.11 0.69 -4.41
C ALA A 52 -27.48 0.05 -4.41
N GLU A 53 -28.00 -0.22 -5.62
CA GLU A 53 -29.14 -1.09 -5.84
C GLU A 53 -28.98 -2.26 -4.89
N VAL A 54 -30.03 -2.54 -4.12
CA VAL A 54 -30.08 -3.67 -3.20
C VAL A 54 -29.59 -4.88 -3.99
N HIS A 55 -28.37 -5.36 -3.68
CA HIS A 55 -27.84 -6.55 -4.31
C HIS A 55 -28.88 -7.64 -4.10
N ALA A 56 -29.49 -8.13 -5.18
CA ALA A 56 -30.59 -9.06 -5.09
C ALA A 56 -30.06 -10.36 -4.47
N THR A 57 -30.42 -10.59 -3.21
CA THR A 57 -30.06 -11.78 -2.45
C THR A 57 -31.11 -12.87 -2.67
N VAL A 58 -30.65 -14.12 -2.70
CA VAL A 58 -31.52 -15.29 -2.85
C VAL A 58 -31.63 -16.02 -1.50
N GLY A 59 -32.86 -16.33 -1.08
CA GLY A 59 -33.13 -17.19 0.07
C GLY A 59 -33.10 -16.51 1.44
N HIS A 60 -33.13 -17.32 2.51
CA HIS A 60 -33.25 -16.88 3.90
C HIS A 60 -31.93 -16.41 4.56
N GLY A 61 -30.82 -16.41 3.81
CA GLY A 61 -29.48 -16.16 4.35
C GLY A 61 -28.97 -17.29 5.23
N TYR A 62 -27.65 -17.43 5.31
CA TYR A 62 -26.96 -18.39 6.17
C TYR A 62 -26.49 -17.66 7.42
N SER A 63 -26.90 -18.14 8.59
CA SER A 63 -26.47 -17.61 9.88
C SER A 63 -25.19 -18.30 10.35
N ILE A 64 -24.35 -17.54 11.06
CA ILE A 64 -23.17 -18.06 11.74
C ILE A 64 -23.35 -17.77 13.23
N PRO A 65 -23.28 -18.78 14.11
CA PRO A 65 -23.38 -18.56 15.55
C PRO A 65 -22.37 -17.52 16.05
N GLY A 66 -22.87 -16.47 16.70
CA GLY A 66 -22.04 -15.39 17.26
C GLY A 66 -21.65 -14.28 16.28
N ALA A 67 -22.10 -14.33 15.02
CA ALA A 67 -22.02 -13.22 14.07
C ALA A 67 -23.28 -12.35 14.15
N SER A 68 -23.12 -11.02 13.98
CA SER A 68 -24.22 -10.06 13.90
C SER A 68 -24.79 -9.89 12.48
N PHE A 69 -24.33 -10.69 11.52
CA PHE A 69 -24.63 -10.58 10.10
C PHE A 69 -24.97 -11.95 9.51
N GLN A 70 -25.58 -11.95 8.33
CA GLN A 70 -25.90 -13.15 7.55
C GLN A 70 -25.12 -13.16 6.24
N ILE A 71 -24.92 -14.37 5.70
CA ILE A 71 -24.32 -14.60 4.39
C ILE A 71 -25.41 -14.90 3.39
N PHE A 72 -25.38 -14.31 2.21
CA PHE A 72 -26.34 -14.53 1.14
C PHE A 72 -25.64 -14.97 -0.14
N LEU A 73 -26.35 -15.71 -0.98
CA LEU A 73 -25.97 -15.90 -2.37
C LEU A 73 -26.64 -14.80 -3.21
N GLY A 74 -25.86 -14.07 -4.00
CA GLY A 74 -26.36 -13.07 -4.94
C GLY A 74 -26.37 -13.60 -6.37
N GLN A 75 -27.25 -13.04 -7.22
CA GLN A 75 -27.28 -13.39 -8.64
C GLN A 75 -26.15 -12.71 -9.46
N GLY A 76 -25.55 -11.64 -8.92
CA GLY A 76 -24.44 -10.90 -9.54
C GLY A 76 -24.85 -10.02 -10.73
N LYS A 77 -24.04 -8.99 -11.04
CA LYS A 77 -24.12 -8.21 -12.29
C LYS A 77 -23.08 -8.77 -13.26
N GLY A 78 -23.44 -9.78 -14.06
CA GLY A 78 -22.53 -10.28 -15.09
C GLY A 78 -22.67 -11.77 -15.42
N GLU A 79 -23.87 -12.22 -15.78
CA GLU A 79 -23.99 -13.37 -16.68
C GLU A 79 -23.42 -12.97 -18.05
N THR A 80 -22.09 -12.92 -18.16
CA THR A 80 -21.41 -12.87 -19.45
C THR A 80 -21.02 -14.30 -19.74
N GLU A 81 -21.58 -14.85 -20.82
CA GLU A 81 -21.34 -16.20 -21.34
C GLU A 81 -19.83 -16.50 -21.35
N GLY A 82 -19.34 -17.34 -20.44
CA GLY A 82 -17.91 -17.73 -20.45
C GLY A 82 -17.31 -18.32 -19.19
N SER A 83 -17.91 -18.19 -18.00
CA SER A 83 -17.43 -18.86 -16.78
C SER A 83 -18.59 -19.55 -16.08
N ALA A 84 -18.83 -20.81 -16.42
CA ALA A 84 -19.87 -21.62 -15.81
C ALA A 84 -19.43 -22.07 -14.41
N LEU A 85 -19.51 -21.16 -13.43
CA LEU A 85 -19.59 -21.56 -12.03
C LEU A 85 -20.80 -22.47 -11.88
N THR A 86 -20.55 -23.72 -11.50
CA THR A 86 -21.64 -24.66 -11.22
C THR A 86 -22.31 -24.30 -9.90
N GLN A 87 -23.57 -24.71 -9.71
CA GLN A 87 -24.23 -24.55 -8.41
C GLN A 87 -23.41 -25.20 -7.28
N THR A 88 -22.76 -26.33 -7.56
CA THR A 88 -21.88 -27.02 -6.62
C THR A 88 -20.66 -26.18 -6.24
N ASP A 89 -20.08 -25.43 -7.18
CA ASP A 89 -18.97 -24.52 -6.90
C ASP A 89 -19.42 -23.34 -6.02
N ALA A 90 -20.62 -22.80 -6.30
CA ALA A 90 -21.21 -21.73 -5.50
C ALA A 90 -21.49 -22.18 -4.06
N ASP A 91 -22.08 -23.36 -3.88
CA ASP A 91 -22.35 -23.95 -2.56
C ASP A 91 -21.05 -24.23 -1.79
N ALA A 92 -20.02 -24.71 -2.48
CA ALA A 92 -18.69 -24.93 -1.90
C ALA A 92 -18.05 -23.61 -1.46
N ALA A 93 -18.17 -22.54 -2.25
CA ALA A 93 -17.70 -21.21 -1.89
C ALA A 93 -18.44 -20.67 -0.65
N VAL A 94 -19.78 -20.80 -0.60
CA VAL A 94 -20.59 -20.42 0.57
C VAL A 94 -20.11 -21.13 1.81
N LYS A 95 -19.98 -22.46 1.76
CA LYS A 95 -19.50 -23.26 2.90
C LYS A 95 -18.11 -22.84 3.34
N THR A 96 -17.19 -22.63 2.41
CA THR A 96 -15.82 -22.19 2.70
C THR A 96 -15.80 -20.84 3.41
N VAL A 97 -16.60 -19.88 2.94
CA VAL A 97 -16.70 -18.55 3.57
C VAL A 97 -17.31 -18.65 4.96
N MET A 98 -18.37 -19.46 5.13
CA MET A 98 -18.98 -19.72 6.45
C MET A 98 -17.97 -20.30 7.44
N ASP A 99 -17.21 -21.32 7.02
CA ASP A 99 -16.23 -22.00 7.85
C ASP A 99 -15.06 -21.05 8.19
N ALA A 100 -14.63 -20.21 7.24
CA ALA A 100 -13.59 -19.19 7.49
C ALA A 100 -14.05 -18.14 8.52
N PHE A 101 -15.29 -17.66 8.43
CA PHE A 101 -15.85 -16.75 9.43
C PHE A 101 -16.02 -17.41 10.79
N ALA A 102 -16.45 -18.68 10.83
CA ALA A 102 -16.55 -19.45 12.06
C ALA A 102 -15.17 -19.57 12.74
N LEU A 103 -14.11 -19.84 11.98
CA LEU A 103 -12.73 -19.86 12.47
C LEU A 103 -12.34 -18.49 13.04
N MET A 104 -12.60 -17.40 12.31
CA MET A 104 -12.31 -16.04 12.78
C MET A 104 -13.07 -15.68 14.07
N LEU A 105 -14.31 -16.17 14.23
CA LEU A 105 -15.11 -15.98 15.44
C LEU A 105 -14.60 -16.79 16.64
N GLN A 106 -13.98 -17.94 16.40
CA GLN A 106 -13.33 -18.74 17.46
C GLN A 106 -12.02 -18.10 17.91
N HIS A 107 -11.30 -17.45 16.99
CA HIS A 107 -9.98 -16.86 17.19
C HIS A 107 -10.00 -15.32 17.15
N ARG A 108 -11.03 -14.68 17.76
CA ARG A 108 -11.24 -13.21 17.62
C ARG A 108 -10.04 -12.35 18.00
N ALA A 109 -9.29 -12.77 19.02
CA ALA A 109 -8.10 -12.05 19.48
C ALA A 109 -7.01 -11.94 18.40
N ASP A 110 -6.95 -12.91 17.49
CA ASP A 110 -5.98 -12.95 16.40
C ASP A 110 -6.43 -12.06 15.21
N TYR A 111 -7.68 -11.59 15.22
CA TYR A 111 -8.28 -10.78 14.16
C TYR A 111 -8.88 -9.46 14.69
N PRO A 112 -8.05 -8.49 15.13
CA PRO A 112 -8.52 -7.30 15.85
C PRO A 112 -9.49 -6.43 15.04
N ARG A 113 -9.33 -6.31 13.72
CA ARG A 113 -10.25 -5.54 12.86
C ARG A 113 -11.58 -6.24 12.64
N PHE A 114 -11.58 -7.56 12.61
CA PHE A 114 -12.80 -8.35 12.57
C PHE A 114 -13.57 -8.19 13.88
N ASP A 115 -12.90 -8.33 15.03
CA ASP A 115 -13.50 -8.13 16.35
C ASP A 115 -14.04 -6.69 16.53
N GLU A 116 -13.30 -5.67 16.07
CA GLU A 116 -13.78 -4.28 16.05
C GLU A 116 -15.07 -4.13 15.22
N SER A 117 -15.13 -4.77 14.05
CA SER A 117 -16.32 -4.72 13.18
C SER A 117 -17.55 -5.36 13.82
N LEU A 118 -17.36 -6.45 14.58
CA LEU A 118 -18.43 -7.12 15.31
C LEU A 118 -18.94 -6.24 16.45
N LYS A 119 -18.03 -5.65 17.24
CA LYS A 119 -18.37 -4.74 18.34
C LYS A 119 -19.13 -3.50 17.87
N LYS A 120 -18.80 -3.00 16.68
CA LYS A 120 -19.47 -1.85 16.04
C LYS A 120 -20.69 -2.23 15.20
N GLU A 121 -20.98 -3.52 15.07
CA GLU A 121 -21.97 -4.07 14.14
C GLU A 121 -21.83 -3.49 12.72
N ALA A 122 -20.59 -3.30 12.27
CA ALA A 122 -20.28 -2.57 11.04
C ALA A 122 -20.72 -3.32 9.77
N LEU A 123 -20.69 -4.65 9.80
CA LEU A 123 -21.09 -5.48 8.67
C LEU A 123 -22.58 -5.80 8.78
N ALA A 124 -23.37 -5.36 7.80
CA ALA A 124 -24.79 -5.69 7.71
C ALA A 124 -25.00 -7.11 7.17
N GLN A 125 -24.29 -7.44 6.10
CA GLN A 125 -24.38 -8.74 5.42
C GLN A 125 -23.13 -9.02 4.59
N VAL A 126 -22.95 -10.30 4.26
CA VAL A 126 -22.00 -10.78 3.25
C VAL A 126 -22.79 -11.31 2.07
N VAL A 127 -22.42 -10.95 0.85
CA VAL A 127 -23.06 -11.49 -0.37
C VAL A 127 -21.99 -12.15 -1.22
N ILE A 128 -22.21 -13.43 -1.54
CA ILE A 128 -21.34 -14.20 -2.42
C ILE A 128 -21.99 -14.17 -3.81
N GLU A 129 -21.30 -13.55 -4.76
CA GLU A 129 -21.74 -13.43 -6.14
C GLU A 129 -20.85 -14.28 -7.05
N PRO A 130 -21.34 -14.73 -8.22
CA PRO A 130 -20.51 -15.46 -9.18
C PRO A 130 -19.24 -14.68 -9.53
N THR A 131 -19.42 -13.40 -9.83
CA THR A 131 -18.35 -12.44 -10.11
C THR A 131 -18.73 -11.11 -9.47
N VAL A 132 -17.77 -10.48 -8.78
CA VAL A 132 -17.95 -9.14 -8.19
C VAL A 132 -17.22 -8.14 -9.08
N VAL A 133 -17.96 -7.17 -9.60
CA VAL A 133 -17.43 -6.07 -10.42
C VAL A 133 -17.64 -4.72 -9.74
N ASN A 134 -16.71 -3.77 -9.89
CA ASN A 134 -16.98 -2.38 -9.55
C ASN A 134 -17.75 -1.67 -10.68
N GLU A 135 -18.13 -0.42 -10.44
CA GLU A 135 -18.79 0.45 -11.41
C GLU A 135 -17.98 0.71 -12.68
N GLU A 136 -16.65 0.51 -12.62
CA GLU A 136 -15.74 0.63 -13.77
C GLU A 136 -15.61 -0.68 -14.57
N GLY A 137 -16.36 -1.72 -14.21
CA GLY A 137 -16.35 -3.03 -14.87
C GLY A 137 -15.16 -3.92 -14.51
N LYS A 138 -14.36 -3.56 -13.50
CA LYS A 138 -13.20 -4.33 -13.05
C LYS A 138 -13.62 -5.38 -12.02
N VAL A 139 -13.04 -6.58 -12.12
CA VAL A 139 -13.40 -7.76 -11.31
C VAL A 139 -12.55 -7.83 -10.02
N PHE A 140 -13.17 -8.19 -8.89
CA PHE A 140 -12.51 -8.26 -7.59
C PHE A 140 -12.83 -9.53 -6.79
N PRO A 141 -11.88 -10.05 -5.99
CA PRO A 141 -12.15 -11.17 -5.10
C PRO A 141 -13.06 -10.74 -3.93
N PHE A 142 -12.85 -9.52 -3.42
CA PHE A 142 -13.60 -8.92 -2.32
C PHE A 142 -13.91 -7.46 -2.63
N LEU A 143 -15.10 -7.00 -2.24
CA LEU A 143 -15.51 -5.60 -2.41
C LEU A 143 -16.40 -5.17 -1.24
N VAL A 144 -16.01 -4.13 -0.52
CA VAL A 144 -16.85 -3.56 0.55
C VAL A 144 -17.69 -2.41 0.00
N ALA A 145 -19.01 -2.52 0.07
CA ALA A 145 -19.99 -1.53 -0.37
C ALA A 145 -20.71 -0.87 0.81
N ARG A 146 -21.00 0.44 0.73
CA ARG A 146 -21.80 1.12 1.76
C ARG A 146 -23.28 0.78 1.58
N THR A 147 -23.99 0.67 2.69
CA THR A 147 -25.46 0.54 2.66
C THR A 147 -26.11 1.92 2.81
N LYS A 148 -27.43 1.97 2.69
CA LYS A 148 -28.23 3.17 3.01
C LYS A 148 -28.21 3.50 4.51
N GLU A 149 -27.97 2.50 5.34
CA GLU A 149 -27.82 2.67 6.79
C GLU A 149 -26.40 3.19 7.11
N PRO A 150 -26.29 4.39 7.71
CA PRO A 150 -25.00 4.90 8.16
C PRO A 150 -24.38 3.93 9.17
N GLY A 151 -23.07 3.71 9.10
CA GLY A 151 -22.40 2.77 10.00
C GLY A 151 -22.36 1.33 9.50
N ARG A 152 -23.09 1.02 8.41
CA ARG A 152 -23.33 -0.35 7.95
C ARG A 152 -22.83 -0.55 6.53
N VAL A 153 -22.11 -1.64 6.30
CA VAL A 153 -21.54 -2.00 5.00
C VAL A 153 -21.90 -3.43 4.61
N THR A 154 -21.86 -3.72 3.31
CA THR A 154 -21.96 -5.07 2.74
C THR A 154 -20.59 -5.50 2.24
N LEU A 155 -20.19 -6.74 2.54
CA LEU A 155 -19.00 -7.36 1.94
C LEU A 155 -19.45 -8.27 0.80
N LEU A 156 -18.99 -7.98 -0.41
CA LEU A 156 -19.20 -8.81 -1.59
C LEU A 156 -17.99 -9.71 -1.81
N ILE A 157 -18.22 -10.97 -2.17
CA ILE A 157 -17.18 -11.98 -2.38
C ILE A 157 -17.42 -12.67 -3.73
N SER A 158 -16.39 -12.75 -4.57
CA SER A 158 -16.46 -13.41 -5.88
C SER A 158 -16.16 -14.90 -5.76
N ALA A 159 -17.16 -15.75 -6.00
CA ALA A 159 -16.99 -17.19 -6.00
C ALA A 159 -15.99 -17.66 -7.07
N ALA A 160 -15.99 -17.03 -8.25
CA ALA A 160 -15.08 -17.38 -9.35
C ALA A 160 -13.62 -17.16 -8.95
N LEU A 161 -13.33 -16.02 -8.31
CA LEU A 161 -11.97 -15.71 -7.88
C LEU A 161 -11.55 -16.47 -6.61
N LEU A 162 -12.47 -16.88 -5.75
CA LEU A 162 -12.15 -17.82 -4.68
C LEU A 162 -11.69 -19.16 -5.26
N LYS A 163 -12.37 -19.65 -6.30
CA LYS A 163 -12.01 -20.89 -6.99
C LYS A 163 -10.68 -20.77 -7.73
N ASP A 164 -10.53 -19.74 -8.55
CA ASP A 164 -9.31 -19.48 -9.33
C ASP A 164 -8.06 -19.35 -8.45
N LYS A 165 -8.20 -18.70 -7.28
CA LYS A 165 -7.11 -18.56 -6.30
C LYS A 165 -6.92 -19.76 -5.38
N GLY A 166 -7.69 -20.84 -5.55
CA GLY A 166 -7.55 -22.07 -4.78
C GLY A 166 -7.99 -21.96 -3.31
N TYR A 167 -8.88 -21.04 -2.98
CA TYR A 167 -9.39 -20.88 -1.60
C TYR A 167 -10.57 -21.80 -1.28
N VAL A 168 -11.33 -22.25 -2.28
CA VAL A 168 -12.50 -23.12 -2.07
C VAL A 168 -12.05 -24.42 -1.39
N HIS A 169 -12.80 -24.85 -0.36
CA HIS A 169 -12.48 -25.96 0.55
C HIS A 169 -11.30 -25.73 1.52
N HIS A 170 -10.72 -24.53 1.55
CA HIS A 170 -9.58 -24.18 2.40
C HIS A 170 -9.87 -22.94 3.28
N PRO A 171 -10.77 -23.06 4.29
CA PRO A 171 -11.17 -21.94 5.13
C PRO A 171 -10.02 -21.37 5.97
N ASP A 172 -9.04 -22.19 6.33
CA ASP A 172 -7.81 -21.82 7.04
C ASP A 172 -6.91 -20.89 6.20
N MET A 173 -6.84 -21.10 4.89
CA MET A 173 -6.14 -20.20 3.98
C MET A 173 -6.94 -18.92 3.70
N LEU A 174 -8.27 -19.03 3.66
CA LEU A 174 -9.15 -17.90 3.39
C LEU A 174 -9.24 -16.92 4.57
N ALA A 175 -9.31 -17.41 5.80
CA ALA A 175 -9.48 -16.59 7.01
C ALA A 175 -8.47 -15.41 7.12
N PRO A 176 -7.14 -15.59 6.98
CA PRO A 176 -6.21 -14.47 7.05
C PRO A 176 -6.32 -13.50 5.86
N VAL A 177 -6.79 -13.97 4.70
CA VAL A 177 -7.06 -13.09 3.55
C VAL A 177 -8.30 -12.25 3.83
N LEU A 178 -9.37 -12.89 4.29
CA LEU A 178 -10.64 -12.24 4.63
C LEU A 178 -10.48 -11.25 5.79
N ALA A 179 -9.67 -11.58 6.80
CA ALA A 179 -9.37 -10.71 7.93
C ALA A 179 -8.75 -9.37 7.51
N ARG A 180 -7.92 -9.35 6.46
CA ARG A 180 -7.35 -8.10 5.91
C ARG A 180 -8.42 -7.18 5.34
N GLU A 181 -9.51 -7.74 4.82
CA GLU A 181 -10.62 -6.96 4.26
C GLU A 181 -11.42 -6.21 5.34
N PHE A 182 -11.36 -6.65 6.61
CA PHE A 182 -12.07 -5.99 7.71
C PHE A 182 -11.52 -4.60 8.06
N GLN A 183 -10.29 -4.28 7.64
CA GLN A 183 -9.80 -2.90 7.63
C GLN A 183 -10.69 -1.98 6.78
N TRP A 184 -11.24 -2.48 5.67
CA TRP A 184 -12.14 -1.73 4.80
C TRP A 184 -13.56 -1.71 5.33
N VAL A 185 -14.02 -2.79 5.96
CA VAL A 185 -15.32 -2.86 6.63
C VAL A 185 -15.42 -1.78 7.70
N VAL A 186 -14.52 -1.81 8.69
CA VAL A 186 -14.46 -0.79 9.76
C VAL A 186 -14.27 0.60 9.16
N SER A 187 -13.37 0.71 8.18
CA SER A 187 -13.12 1.91 7.40
C SER A 187 -14.37 2.60 6.83
N LYS A 188 -15.11 1.85 6.02
CA LYS A 188 -16.24 2.37 5.26
C LYS A 188 -17.47 2.58 6.14
N ALA A 189 -17.59 1.77 7.21
CA ALA A 189 -18.59 1.91 8.26
C ALA A 189 -18.35 3.15 9.14
N ASP A 190 -17.12 3.63 9.28
CA ASP A 190 -16.87 4.82 10.08
C ASP A 190 -17.61 6.05 9.52
N THR A 191 -18.55 6.56 10.32
CA THR A 191 -19.37 7.74 10.05
C THR A 191 -18.91 8.96 10.84
N ALA A 192 -17.83 8.83 11.62
CA ALA A 192 -17.26 9.97 12.33
C ALA A 192 -16.98 11.12 11.35
N PRO A 193 -17.18 12.38 11.79
CA PRO A 193 -16.86 13.53 10.96
C PRO A 193 -15.43 13.41 10.47
N LYS A 194 -15.24 13.43 9.15
CA LYS A 194 -13.89 13.39 8.60
C LYS A 194 -13.14 14.64 9.07
N PRO A 195 -11.88 14.51 9.48
CA PRO A 195 -11.08 15.67 9.87
C PRO A 195 -11.05 16.68 8.72
N LYS A 196 -11.12 17.97 9.00
CA LYS A 196 -11.04 18.98 7.93
C LYS A 196 -9.59 19.14 7.48
N ILE A 197 -9.36 19.18 6.17
CA ILE A 197 -8.05 19.57 5.65
C ILE A 197 -7.97 21.09 5.70
N VAL A 198 -6.95 21.62 6.36
CA VAL A 198 -6.61 23.03 6.23
C VAL A 198 -5.92 23.22 4.88
N SER A 199 -6.66 23.70 3.89
CA SER A 199 -6.07 24.10 2.60
C SER A 199 -5.34 25.42 2.77
N VAL A 200 -4.02 25.37 2.76
CA VAL A 200 -3.18 26.56 2.57
C VAL A 200 -2.99 26.80 1.07
N GLU A 201 -3.09 28.06 0.65
CA GLU A 201 -2.89 28.50 -0.73
C GLU A 201 -1.47 28.15 -1.19
N ARG A 202 -1.35 27.67 -2.43
CA ARG A 202 -0.07 27.31 -3.06
C ARG A 202 0.17 28.23 -4.25
N ASP A 203 1.41 28.65 -4.43
CA ASP A 203 1.82 29.38 -5.61
C ASP A 203 2.12 28.40 -6.76
N LEU A 204 1.04 27.84 -7.32
CA LEU A 204 1.13 26.88 -8.42
C LEU A 204 1.84 27.45 -9.66
N PRO A 205 1.62 28.71 -10.09
CA PRO A 205 2.33 29.29 -11.23
C PRO A 205 3.84 29.39 -11.03
N MET A 206 4.32 29.73 -9.83
CA MET A 206 5.76 29.88 -9.55
C MET A 206 6.44 28.58 -9.10
N ALA A 207 5.71 27.46 -9.04
CA ALA A 207 6.27 26.17 -8.65
C ALA A 207 7.43 25.76 -9.60
N PRO A 208 8.67 25.56 -9.12
CA PRO A 208 9.83 25.30 -9.95
C PRO A 208 9.91 23.83 -10.37
N ILE A 209 8.83 23.28 -10.93
CA ILE A 209 8.79 21.91 -11.43
C ILE A 209 9.68 21.78 -12.68
N ARG A 210 10.17 20.55 -12.92
CA ARG A 210 11.01 20.22 -14.06
C ARG A 210 10.54 18.93 -14.73
N THR A 211 10.80 18.79 -16.03
CA THR A 211 10.46 17.55 -16.73
C THR A 211 11.39 16.42 -16.29
N ASP A 212 10.97 15.17 -16.51
CA ASP A 212 11.80 13.99 -16.25
C ASP A 212 13.13 14.02 -17.00
N GLN A 213 13.18 14.65 -18.19
CA GLN A 213 14.39 14.79 -18.99
C GLN A 213 15.35 15.81 -18.37
N ASP A 214 14.84 16.97 -17.93
CA ASP A 214 15.65 17.99 -17.26
C ASP A 214 16.20 17.45 -15.95
N ILE A 215 15.38 16.75 -15.16
CA ILE A 215 15.81 16.19 -13.87
C ILE A 215 16.99 15.21 -14.04
N LYS A 216 17.04 14.47 -15.15
CA LYS A 216 18.12 13.51 -15.43
C LYS A 216 19.48 14.19 -15.64
N SER A 217 19.50 15.41 -16.17
CA SER A 217 20.76 16.14 -16.39
C SER A 217 21.20 16.93 -15.15
N LEU A 218 20.34 17.08 -14.14
CA LEU A 218 20.68 17.82 -12.92
C LEU A 218 21.64 17.03 -12.01
N PRO A 219 22.73 17.66 -11.54
CA PRO A 219 23.57 17.11 -10.48
C PRO A 219 22.82 17.08 -9.13
N ALA A 220 23.31 16.27 -8.20
CA ALA A 220 22.68 16.03 -6.90
C ALA A 220 22.38 17.33 -6.11
N ASP A 221 23.33 18.27 -6.08
CA ASP A 221 23.16 19.54 -5.34
C ASP A 221 22.13 20.47 -6.00
N GLU A 222 21.96 20.41 -7.32
CA GLU A 222 20.90 21.15 -8.01
C GLU A 222 19.53 20.53 -7.76
N ARG A 223 19.44 19.19 -7.71
CA ARG A 223 18.21 18.50 -7.30
C ARG A 223 17.81 18.87 -5.86
N ALA A 224 18.77 18.93 -4.94
CA ALA A 224 18.52 19.35 -3.56
C ALA A 224 18.05 20.81 -3.46
N ARG A 225 18.68 21.73 -4.21
CA ARG A 225 18.24 23.14 -4.28
C ARG A 225 16.86 23.29 -4.92
N LEU A 226 16.55 22.47 -5.92
CA LEU A 226 15.22 22.44 -6.54
C LEU A 226 14.16 22.00 -5.53
N LEU A 227 14.41 20.91 -4.80
CA LEU A 227 13.54 20.43 -3.73
C LEU A 227 13.31 21.51 -2.66
N GLN A 228 14.36 22.23 -2.28
CA GLN A 228 14.23 23.31 -1.29
C GLN A 228 13.25 24.39 -1.74
N ARG A 229 13.33 24.84 -3.00
CA ARG A 229 12.37 25.81 -3.55
C ARG A 229 10.97 25.24 -3.69
N LEU A 230 10.83 23.93 -3.92
CA LEU A 230 9.53 23.27 -3.92
C LEU A 230 8.89 23.29 -2.53
N PHE A 231 9.65 23.18 -1.44
CA PHE A 231 9.08 23.31 -0.09
C PHE A 231 8.42 24.67 0.16
N ASP A 232 8.93 25.73 -0.46
CA ASP A 232 8.43 27.09 -0.27
C ASP A 232 7.17 27.38 -1.11
N THR A 233 6.97 26.67 -2.21
CA THR A 233 5.96 27.02 -3.24
C THR A 233 4.90 25.95 -3.47
N TYR A 234 5.24 24.67 -3.33
CA TYR A 234 4.43 23.56 -3.85
C TYR A 234 4.31 22.35 -2.92
N LEU A 235 5.44 21.75 -2.57
CA LEU A 235 5.54 20.50 -1.82
C LEU A 235 5.41 20.76 -0.32
N ARG A 236 4.32 20.30 0.27
CA ARG A 236 4.08 20.43 1.71
C ARG A 236 4.58 19.22 2.48
N THR A 237 4.98 19.43 3.73
CA THR A 237 5.45 18.38 4.63
C THR A 237 4.68 18.31 5.95
N VAL A 238 3.50 18.94 5.99
CA VAL A 238 2.70 19.12 7.20
C VAL A 238 1.49 18.19 7.22
N ASP A 239 1.11 17.78 8.43
CA ASP A 239 -0.15 17.12 8.69
C ASP A 239 -1.32 18.11 8.60
N ASP A 240 -1.95 18.15 7.44
CA ASP A 240 -3.08 19.04 7.18
C ASP A 240 -4.33 18.75 8.03
N GLN A 241 -4.37 17.62 8.73
CA GLN A 241 -5.47 17.22 9.60
C GLN A 241 -5.22 17.55 11.07
N LYS A 242 -4.01 18.02 11.42
CA LYS A 242 -3.58 18.24 12.82
C LYS A 242 -3.81 17.01 13.71
N SER A 243 -3.74 15.82 13.12
CA SER A 243 -3.91 14.54 13.81
C SER A 243 -2.79 14.25 14.81
N LEU A 244 -1.66 14.96 14.67
CA LEU A 244 -0.49 14.84 15.55
C LEU A 244 -0.47 15.84 16.71
N ASP A 245 -1.41 16.79 16.77
CA ASP A 245 -1.45 17.77 17.85
C ASP A 245 -1.67 17.09 19.21
N GLY A 246 -0.79 17.38 20.16
CA GLY A 246 -0.79 16.81 21.50
C GLY A 246 -0.48 15.30 21.57
N GLN A 247 -0.15 14.66 20.45
CA GLN A 247 0.15 13.23 20.42
C GLN A 247 1.58 12.96 20.90
N SER A 248 1.81 11.80 21.52
CA SER A 248 3.17 11.32 21.80
C SER A 248 3.96 11.08 20.51
N TYR A 249 5.28 11.09 20.60
CA TYR A 249 6.16 10.75 19.48
C TYR A 249 7.12 9.63 19.87
N TYR A 250 7.66 8.93 18.87
CA TYR A 250 8.64 7.89 19.10
C TYR A 250 10.05 8.47 19.13
N GLU A 251 10.86 7.96 20.06
CA GLU A 251 12.30 8.10 19.98
C GLU A 251 12.84 7.31 18.77
N VAL A 252 13.85 7.85 18.09
CA VAL A 252 14.43 7.21 16.90
C VAL A 252 15.04 5.86 17.28
N GLY A 253 14.71 4.82 16.52
CA GLY A 253 15.20 3.45 16.73
C GLY A 253 14.50 2.71 17.87
N SER A 254 13.47 3.29 18.49
CA SER A 254 12.85 2.77 19.71
C SER A 254 11.32 2.72 19.61
N GLN A 255 10.70 1.78 20.32
CA GLN A 255 9.25 1.73 20.51
C GLN A 255 8.78 2.61 21.68
N ALA A 256 9.70 3.29 22.36
CA ALA A 256 9.38 4.19 23.46
C ALA A 256 8.65 5.44 22.96
N LEU A 257 7.54 5.77 23.62
CA LEU A 257 6.76 6.98 23.37
C LEU A 257 7.12 8.07 24.37
N VAL A 258 7.38 9.27 23.85
CA VAL A 258 7.67 10.46 24.63
C VAL A 258 6.48 11.42 24.52
N THR A 259 6.01 11.89 25.68
CA THR A 259 4.95 12.89 25.77
C THR A 259 5.48 14.25 25.29
N PRO A 260 4.75 14.98 24.42
CA PRO A 260 5.23 16.25 23.90
C PRO A 260 5.19 17.34 24.96
N THR A 261 6.16 18.25 24.94
CA THR A 261 6.20 19.41 25.84
C THR A 261 5.22 20.50 25.42
N HIS A 262 4.99 20.67 24.12
CA HIS A 262 4.00 21.59 23.56
C HIS A 262 3.09 20.87 22.57
N GLN A 263 1.89 21.42 22.34
CA GLN A 263 0.86 20.81 21.50
C GLN A 263 1.36 20.48 20.07
N ASP A 264 2.19 21.33 19.48
CA ASP A 264 2.68 21.19 18.09
C ASP A 264 4.07 20.51 17.98
N SER A 265 4.67 20.10 19.10
CA SER A 265 6.04 19.56 19.12
C SER A 265 6.17 18.30 18.25
N THR A 266 5.19 17.42 18.32
CA THR A 266 5.16 16.17 17.55
C THR A 266 5.03 16.42 16.06
N ALA A 267 4.14 17.33 15.66
CA ALA A 267 3.97 17.71 14.25
C ALA A 267 5.28 18.28 13.67
N LYS A 268 5.92 19.20 14.41
CA LYS A 268 7.20 19.82 13.99
C LYS A 268 8.33 18.81 13.88
N LEU A 269 8.49 17.93 14.88
CA LEU A 269 9.52 16.88 14.87
C LEU A 269 9.40 16.00 13.62
N TYR A 270 8.19 15.55 13.33
CA TYR A 270 7.94 14.67 12.20
C TYR A 270 8.03 15.40 10.85
N GLU A 271 7.65 16.67 10.78
CA GLU A 271 7.90 17.50 9.61
C GLU A 271 9.40 17.60 9.30
N ILE A 272 10.24 17.89 10.30
CA ILE A 272 11.70 17.96 10.16
C ILE A 272 12.23 16.63 9.60
N ARG A 273 11.79 15.51 10.18
CA ARG A 273 12.24 14.18 9.75
C ARG A 273 11.85 13.85 8.31
N ILE A 274 10.64 14.26 7.89
CA ILE A 274 10.22 14.12 6.49
C ILE A 274 11.10 14.95 5.57
N ARG A 275 11.35 16.22 5.90
CA ARG A 275 12.21 17.09 5.07
C ARG A 275 13.62 16.53 4.94
N GLU A 276 14.20 16.01 6.02
CA GLU A 276 15.50 15.34 6.00
C GLU A 276 15.47 14.10 5.08
N ALA A 277 14.45 13.25 5.22
CA ALA A 277 14.30 12.06 4.37
C ALA A 277 14.16 12.43 2.88
N LEU A 278 13.35 13.45 2.54
CA LEU A 278 13.17 13.90 1.16
C LEU A 278 14.47 14.49 0.57
N GLN A 279 15.24 15.25 1.36
CA GLN A 279 16.56 15.75 0.97
C GLN A 279 17.52 14.59 0.65
N LYS A 280 17.51 13.52 1.45
CA LYS A 280 18.29 12.31 1.19
C LYS A 280 17.90 11.64 -0.12
N ILE A 281 16.60 11.50 -0.40
CA ILE A 281 16.09 10.90 -1.64
C ILE A 281 16.64 11.61 -2.89
N VAL A 282 16.67 12.94 -2.91
CA VAL A 282 17.09 13.68 -4.11
C VAL A 282 18.61 13.82 -4.25
N ARG A 283 19.33 13.73 -3.12
CA ARG A 283 20.78 13.95 -3.05
C ARG A 283 21.60 12.67 -3.19
N GLU A 284 21.20 11.59 -2.52
CA GLU A 284 22.03 10.38 -2.45
C GLU A 284 21.95 9.55 -3.75
N PRO A 285 23.10 9.08 -4.30
CA PRO A 285 23.14 8.32 -5.54
C PRO A 285 22.27 7.05 -5.53
N PHE A 286 22.22 6.38 -4.37
CA PHE A 286 21.43 5.17 -4.16
C PHE A 286 19.99 5.30 -4.67
N PHE A 287 19.31 6.41 -4.38
CA PHE A 287 17.92 6.61 -4.80
C PHE A 287 17.79 6.90 -6.29
N TRP A 288 18.76 7.56 -6.90
CA TRP A 288 18.76 7.76 -8.33
C TRP A 288 18.96 6.44 -9.10
N GLU A 289 19.83 5.57 -8.59
CA GLU A 289 20.14 4.28 -9.20
C GLU A 289 19.02 3.25 -8.98
N GLN A 290 18.51 3.15 -7.74
CA GLN A 290 17.57 2.08 -7.36
C GLN A 290 16.10 2.51 -7.43
N ARG A 291 15.81 3.81 -7.22
CA ARG A 291 14.44 4.35 -7.13
C ARG A 291 14.28 5.65 -7.95
N PRO A 292 14.66 5.67 -9.25
CA PRO A 292 14.68 6.90 -10.05
C PRO A 292 13.31 7.55 -10.25
N LYS A 293 12.21 6.79 -10.15
CA LYS A 293 10.86 7.39 -10.24
C LYS A 293 10.56 8.20 -9.00
N ALA A 294 11.10 7.83 -7.82
CA ALA A 294 10.92 8.58 -6.60
C ALA A 294 11.52 9.98 -6.71
N VAL A 295 12.79 10.05 -7.14
CA VAL A 295 13.49 11.31 -7.36
C VAL A 295 12.75 12.19 -8.37
N ARG A 296 12.36 11.61 -9.52
CA ARG A 296 11.64 12.35 -10.56
C ARG A 296 10.28 12.84 -10.09
N SER A 297 9.49 12.00 -9.42
CA SER A 297 8.13 12.34 -8.98
C SER A 297 8.09 13.45 -7.92
N LEU A 298 9.14 13.55 -7.10
CA LEU A 298 9.30 14.68 -6.18
C LEU A 298 9.58 15.99 -6.92
N LEU A 299 10.49 15.96 -7.90
CA LEU A 299 10.98 17.16 -8.57
C LEU A 299 10.12 17.63 -9.75
N ASN A 300 9.33 16.73 -10.33
CA ASN A 300 8.40 17.06 -11.42
C ASN A 300 7.01 17.48 -10.91
N GLY A 301 6.79 17.54 -9.60
CA GLY A 301 5.54 18.01 -9.00
C GLY A 301 4.44 16.94 -8.89
N LYS A 302 4.68 15.68 -9.24
CA LYS A 302 3.68 14.61 -9.01
C LYS A 302 3.35 14.44 -7.53
N VAL A 303 4.29 14.73 -6.63
CA VAL A 303 4.07 14.71 -5.19
C VAL A 303 3.95 16.13 -4.67
N TRP A 304 2.85 16.45 -3.99
CA TRP A 304 2.57 17.79 -3.43
C TRP A 304 2.40 17.84 -1.92
N ASN A 305 2.38 16.67 -1.27
CA ASN A 305 2.34 16.53 0.17
C ASN A 305 3.00 15.20 0.55
N VAL A 306 3.89 15.23 1.54
CA VAL A 306 4.39 14.03 2.23
C VAL A 306 4.32 14.32 3.72
N ALA A 307 3.54 13.56 4.49
CA ALA A 307 3.35 13.88 5.90
C ALA A 307 3.18 12.64 6.77
N PHE A 308 3.68 12.75 8.00
CA PHE A 308 3.23 11.85 9.06
C PHE A 308 1.81 12.21 9.48
N VAL A 309 1.02 11.19 9.79
CA VAL A 309 -0.36 11.32 10.28
C VAL A 309 -0.64 10.25 11.33
N LYS A 310 -1.64 10.51 12.18
CA LYS A 310 -2.25 9.50 13.06
C LYS A 310 -3.60 9.11 12.48
N ILE A 311 -3.71 7.87 11.99
CA ILE A 311 -4.98 7.32 11.50
C ILE A 311 -5.21 5.97 12.16
N ASP A 312 -6.08 5.95 13.17
CA ASP A 312 -6.30 4.77 14.02
C ASP A 312 -7.16 3.71 13.32
N GLN A 313 -8.11 4.12 12.48
CA GLN A 313 -9.05 3.22 11.81
C GLN A 313 -8.46 2.45 10.62
N ARG A 314 -7.22 2.73 10.24
CA ARG A 314 -6.55 2.12 9.08
C ARG A 314 -5.26 1.45 9.51
N ASP A 315 -4.94 0.34 8.87
CA ASP A 315 -3.85 -0.56 9.24
C ASP A 315 -2.70 -0.56 8.23
N TRP A 316 -2.57 0.51 7.43
CA TRP A 316 -1.44 0.68 6.54
C TRP A 316 -0.32 1.49 7.22
N ALA A 317 0.93 1.13 6.93
CA ALA A 317 2.11 1.89 7.34
C ALA A 317 2.29 3.15 6.49
N THR A 318 2.11 3.03 5.17
CA THR A 318 2.12 4.15 4.23
C THR A 318 0.91 4.13 3.30
N ARG A 319 0.56 5.30 2.75
CA ARG A 319 -0.47 5.41 1.74
C ARG A 319 -0.23 6.58 0.80
N THR A 320 -0.06 6.26 -0.47
CA THR A 320 -0.22 7.22 -1.57
C THR A 320 -1.70 7.48 -1.85
N ARG A 321 -2.09 8.74 -1.98
CA ARG A 321 -3.40 9.18 -2.48
C ARG A 321 -3.21 10.05 -3.71
N VAL A 322 -3.81 9.69 -4.84
CA VAL A 322 -3.69 10.45 -6.10
C VAL A 322 -5.02 11.11 -6.39
N LEU A 323 -5.00 12.41 -6.72
CA LEU A 323 -6.21 13.11 -7.12
C LEU A 323 -6.73 12.60 -8.47
N PRO A 324 -8.07 12.56 -8.66
CA PRO A 324 -8.66 12.22 -9.95
C PRO A 324 -8.31 13.26 -11.02
N GLU A 325 -8.40 12.84 -12.28
CA GLU A 325 -8.01 13.66 -13.43
C GLU A 325 -8.85 14.95 -13.54
N SER A 326 -10.10 14.91 -13.09
CA SER A 326 -10.98 16.09 -12.97
C SER A 326 -10.45 17.15 -12.01
N ARG A 327 -9.56 16.77 -11.07
CA ARG A 327 -8.89 17.65 -10.10
C ARG A 327 -7.39 17.82 -10.39
N ALA A 328 -6.95 17.48 -11.61
CA ALA A 328 -5.60 17.80 -12.03
C ALA A 328 -5.38 19.32 -11.99
N VAL A 329 -4.15 19.73 -11.67
CA VAL A 329 -3.75 21.13 -11.53
C VAL A 329 -2.74 21.49 -12.61
N VAL A 330 -2.70 22.77 -12.97
CA VAL A 330 -1.68 23.34 -13.84
C VAL A 330 -0.65 24.03 -12.97
N VAL A 331 0.61 23.69 -13.16
CA VAL A 331 1.72 24.14 -12.30
C VAL A 331 2.93 24.58 -13.13
N GLY A 332 3.72 25.48 -12.54
CA GLY A 332 4.95 26.03 -13.11
C GLY A 332 4.73 26.97 -14.29
N GLU A 333 5.80 27.67 -14.66
CA GLU A 333 5.79 28.68 -15.73
C GLU A 333 5.40 28.11 -17.10
N HIS A 334 5.68 26.84 -17.36
CA HIS A 334 5.34 26.15 -18.61
C HIS A 334 3.93 25.54 -18.62
N GLY A 335 3.16 25.69 -17.53
CA GLY A 335 1.79 25.23 -17.46
C GLY A 335 1.64 23.71 -17.56
N GLN A 336 2.42 22.96 -16.77
CA GLN A 336 2.36 21.50 -16.77
C GLN A 336 1.09 21.02 -16.04
N ARG A 337 0.29 20.18 -16.69
CA ARG A 337 -0.86 19.52 -16.07
C ARG A 337 -0.41 18.29 -15.28
N ILE A 338 -0.77 18.21 -14.00
CA ILE A 338 -0.36 17.14 -13.09
C ILE A 338 -1.56 16.68 -12.26
N GLN A 339 -1.70 15.37 -12.05
CA GLN A 339 -2.53 14.79 -10.99
C GLN A 339 -1.71 14.69 -9.70
N PRO A 340 -1.95 15.55 -8.69
CA PRO A 340 -1.11 15.56 -7.51
C PRO A 340 -1.35 14.35 -6.63
N ALA A 341 -0.26 13.87 -6.02
CA ALA A 341 -0.26 12.77 -5.06
C ALA A 341 0.17 13.24 -3.67
N ALA A 342 -0.54 12.80 -2.64
CA ALA A 342 -0.14 12.92 -1.24
C ALA A 342 0.39 11.57 -0.73
N ILE A 343 1.51 11.59 -0.03
CA ILE A 343 2.10 10.41 0.61
C ILE A 343 1.91 10.55 2.12
N LEU A 344 1.12 9.65 2.70
CA LEU A 344 0.85 9.66 4.13
C LEU A 344 1.64 8.54 4.81
N VAL A 345 2.27 8.85 5.93
CA VAL A 345 3.02 7.89 6.76
C VAL A 345 2.33 7.79 8.12
N ASN A 346 1.84 6.61 8.48
CA ASN A 346 1.09 6.42 9.72
C ASN A 346 2.03 6.20 10.90
N VAL A 347 2.13 7.18 11.81
CA VAL A 347 3.14 7.26 12.87
C VAL A 347 3.27 5.98 13.69
N TYR A 348 2.14 5.38 14.07
CA TYR A 348 2.08 4.29 15.04
C TYR A 348 2.04 2.89 14.41
N ARG A 349 2.07 2.80 13.07
CA ARG A 349 1.99 1.52 12.37
C ARG A 349 3.37 0.97 12.07
N THR A 350 3.51 -0.34 12.15
CA THR A 350 4.66 -1.09 11.65
C THR A 350 4.39 -1.50 10.20
N ALA A 351 5.45 -1.69 9.42
CA ALA A 351 5.31 -2.32 8.11
C ALA A 351 4.86 -3.77 8.28
N ALA A 352 3.96 -4.22 7.41
CA ALA A 352 3.57 -5.62 7.31
C ALA A 352 4.66 -6.41 6.56
N PRO A 353 4.81 -7.73 6.77
CA PRO A 353 5.82 -8.54 6.08
C PRO A 353 5.76 -8.51 4.55
N ASP A 354 4.58 -8.23 3.99
CA ASP A 354 4.34 -8.08 2.55
C ASP A 354 4.58 -6.65 2.02
N ASP A 355 4.82 -5.67 2.90
CA ASP A 355 5.19 -4.33 2.45
C ASP A 355 6.58 -4.34 1.80
N PRO A 356 6.77 -3.66 0.65
CA PRO A 356 8.02 -3.68 -0.11
C PRO A 356 9.21 -3.05 0.63
N PHE A 357 8.94 -2.32 1.71
CA PHE A 357 9.93 -1.67 2.57
C PHE A 357 10.02 -2.32 3.97
N TYR A 358 9.39 -3.48 4.20
CA TYR A 358 9.40 -4.16 5.49
C TYR A 358 10.82 -4.34 6.07
N SER A 359 11.75 -4.83 5.25
CA SER A 359 13.15 -5.04 5.64
C SER A 359 13.87 -3.77 6.04
N ASP A 360 13.53 -2.62 5.44
CA ASP A 360 14.13 -1.31 5.75
C ASP A 360 13.69 -0.81 7.16
N THR A 361 12.54 -1.28 7.66
CA THR A 361 11.94 -0.81 8.92
C THR A 361 12.39 -1.58 10.15
N GLN A 362 12.91 -2.81 9.97
CA GLN A 362 13.34 -3.68 11.06
C GLN A 362 12.27 -3.91 12.14
N GLY A 363 10.98 -3.88 11.77
CA GLY A 363 9.86 -4.05 12.70
C GLY A 363 9.56 -2.83 13.59
N LEU A 364 10.20 -1.69 13.35
CA LEU A 364 9.91 -0.45 14.05
C LEU A 364 8.63 0.22 13.53
N PRO A 365 7.87 0.92 14.40
CA PRO A 365 6.81 1.83 13.97
C PRO A 365 7.36 2.92 13.05
N MET A 366 6.58 3.41 12.09
CA MET A 366 7.05 4.43 11.14
C MET A 366 7.58 5.68 11.82
N GLY A 367 6.97 6.10 12.93
CA GLY A 367 7.42 7.24 13.72
C GLY A 367 8.75 7.03 14.44
N ALA A 368 9.19 5.79 14.61
CA ALA A 368 10.48 5.46 15.22
C ALA A 368 11.63 5.41 14.20
N LEU A 369 11.34 5.45 12.90
CA LEU A 369 12.37 5.32 11.88
C LEU A 369 13.33 6.51 11.88
N SER A 370 14.61 6.23 11.60
CA SER A 370 15.59 7.27 11.28
C SER A 370 15.27 7.94 9.93
N ALA A 371 15.87 9.09 9.65
CA ALA A 371 15.70 9.76 8.35
C ALA A 371 16.14 8.87 7.16
N ASP A 372 17.16 8.03 7.35
CA ASP A 372 17.63 7.08 6.32
C ASP A 372 16.61 5.98 6.03
N GLN A 373 16.08 5.37 7.08
CA GLN A 373 15.04 4.33 6.94
C GLN A 373 13.77 4.93 6.33
N LEU A 374 13.37 6.11 6.80
CA LEU A 374 12.20 6.81 6.30
C LEU A 374 12.34 7.20 4.83
N ALA A 375 13.53 7.66 4.40
CA ALA A 375 13.81 7.94 3.00
C ALA A 375 13.61 6.69 2.12
N ARG A 376 14.02 5.51 2.61
CA ARG A 376 13.83 4.24 1.89
C ARG A 376 12.36 3.84 1.78
N VAL A 377 11.60 4.00 2.85
CA VAL A 377 10.15 3.76 2.89
C VAL A 377 9.42 4.68 1.92
N ILE A 378 9.63 6.00 2.03
CA ILE A 378 8.96 7.01 1.18
C ILE A 378 9.33 6.82 -0.29
N ALA A 379 10.60 6.58 -0.60
CA ALA A 379 11.02 6.36 -1.97
C ALA A 379 10.38 5.10 -2.57
N SER A 380 10.24 4.02 -1.79
CA SER A 380 9.56 2.79 -2.25
C SER A 380 8.08 3.02 -2.50
N GLU A 381 7.40 3.71 -1.58
CA GLU A 381 5.99 4.09 -1.72
C GLU A 381 5.75 4.90 -3.00
N ILE A 382 6.58 5.92 -3.26
CA ILE A 382 6.49 6.76 -4.47
C ILE A 382 6.79 5.93 -5.73
N GLN A 383 7.84 5.12 -5.70
CA GLN A 383 8.32 4.32 -6.84
C GLN A 383 7.26 3.32 -7.33
N LEU A 384 6.48 2.74 -6.41
CA LEU A 384 5.53 1.68 -6.69
C LEU A 384 4.10 2.22 -6.89
N ASN A 385 3.62 3.10 -6.02
CA ASN A 385 2.18 3.34 -5.91
C ASN A 385 1.63 4.51 -6.75
N ILE A 386 2.44 5.50 -7.15
CA ILE A 386 1.91 6.68 -7.88
C ILE A 386 1.37 6.31 -9.26
N GLN A 387 2.14 5.54 -10.04
CA GLN A 387 1.71 5.16 -11.39
C GLN A 387 0.60 4.13 -11.37
N GLU A 388 0.68 3.14 -10.47
CA GLU A 388 -0.37 2.12 -10.36
C GLU A 388 -1.72 2.74 -9.98
N LYS A 389 -1.77 3.63 -8.98
CA LYS A 389 -3.03 4.28 -8.56
C LYS A 389 -3.60 5.27 -9.58
N SER A 390 -2.75 5.96 -10.34
CA SER A 390 -3.19 6.84 -11.43
C SER A 390 -3.83 6.04 -12.58
N MET A 391 -3.40 4.79 -12.80
CA MET A 391 -3.87 3.95 -13.91
C MET A 391 -5.01 2.99 -13.54
N THR A 392 -5.23 2.67 -12.25
CA THR A 392 -6.16 1.59 -11.84
C THR A 392 -7.54 2.01 -11.34
N GLY A 393 -7.93 3.30 -11.47
CA GLY A 393 -9.25 3.78 -11.05
C GLY A 393 -9.40 4.08 -9.55
N HIS A 394 -8.33 3.96 -8.76
CA HIS A 394 -8.36 4.24 -7.31
C HIS A 394 -8.53 5.74 -6.95
N THR A 395 -8.47 6.64 -7.92
CA THR A 395 -8.51 8.09 -7.72
C THR A 395 -9.88 8.63 -7.29
N ALA A 396 -10.99 8.08 -7.80
CA ALA A 396 -12.34 8.43 -7.37
C ALA A 396 -12.61 8.00 -5.91
N GLN A 397 -11.99 6.91 -5.46
CA GLN A 397 -12.07 6.48 -4.07
C GLN A 397 -11.25 7.37 -3.13
N ASP A 398 -10.04 7.75 -3.54
CA ASP A 398 -9.21 8.65 -2.74
C ASP A 398 -9.94 9.99 -2.52
N GLU A 399 -10.79 10.42 -3.44
CA GLU A 399 -11.71 11.56 -3.26
C GLU A 399 -12.86 11.26 -2.27
N LEU A 400 -13.53 10.10 -2.38
CA LEU A 400 -14.59 9.69 -1.45
C LEU A 400 -14.11 9.42 -0.01
N THR A 401 -12.82 9.13 0.17
CA THR A 401 -12.17 8.91 1.48
C THR A 401 -11.24 10.07 1.86
N ALA A 402 -11.08 11.05 0.98
CA ALA A 402 -10.44 12.30 1.32
C ALA A 402 -11.27 12.98 2.41
N PRO A 403 -10.60 13.61 3.38
CA PRO A 403 -11.26 14.55 4.24
C PRO A 403 -11.81 15.72 3.41
N ASN A 404 -12.97 16.25 3.80
CA ASN A 404 -13.65 17.28 3.02
C ASN A 404 -12.77 18.54 2.96
N LYS A 405 -12.66 19.12 1.77
CA LYS A 405 -12.27 20.51 1.60
C LYS A 405 -13.56 21.32 1.66
N ASP A 406 -13.64 22.29 2.55
CA ASP A 406 -14.68 23.32 2.48
C ASP A 406 -14.43 24.21 1.26
#